data_AF-A0A7C7GQN6-F1
#
_entry.id   AF-A0A7C7GQN6-F1
#
_cell.length_a   1.000
_cell.length_b   1.000
_cell.length_c   1.000
_cell.angle_alpha   90.00
_cell.angle_beta   90.00
_cell.angle_gamma   90.00
#
_symmetry.space_group_name_H-M   'P 1'
#
loop_
_entity.id
_entity.type
_entity.pdbx_description
1 polymer ?
#
loop_
_entity_poly.entity_id
_entity_poly.type
_entity_poly.pdbx_seq_one_letter_code
_entity_poly.pdbx_strand_id
1 'polypeptide(L)' 'MFAIVDISGKQLRVELGLELEVPRQSTEEGNSVSYNDILLYDDGKKVHVGTPTVNGVQIDATILRHGRGKKVVVFKKKR' A
#
# COMPACT_ATOMS: atom_id res chain seq x y z
N MET A 1 8.00 -9.87 -10.25
CA MET A 1 6.55 -9.98 -10.04
C MET A 1 6.15 -8.91 -9.05
N PHE A 2 5.45 -7.89 -9.49
CA PHE A 2 5.08 -6.75 -8.66
C PHE A 2 3.70 -6.24 -9.05
N ALA A 3 3.06 -5.52 -8.14
CA ALA A 3 1.81 -4.83 -8.42
C ALA A 3 1.91 -3.37 -7.99
N ILE A 4 1.08 -2.52 -8.58
CA ILE A 4 0.84 -1.15 -8.12
C ILE A 4 -0.56 -1.12 -7.54
N VAL A 5 -0.66 -0.80 -6.26
CA VAL A 5 -1.91 -0.79 -5.49
C VAL A 5 -2.16 0.60 -4.97
N ASP A 6 -3.41 1.03 -4.99
CA ASP A 6 -3.82 2.22 -4.25
C ASP A 6 -4.16 1.84 -2.81
N ILE A 7 -3.37 2.36 -1.86
CA ILE A 7 -3.60 2.19 -0.43
C ILE A 7 -3.84 3.56 0.18
N SER A 8 -5.10 3.81 0.55
CA SER A 8 -5.51 5.06 1.21
C SER A 8 -5.17 6.33 0.40
N GLY A 9 -5.32 6.28 -0.93
CA GLY A 9 -5.07 7.41 -1.84
C GLY A 9 -3.60 7.59 -2.23
N LYS A 10 -2.76 6.58 -1.97
CA LYS A 10 -1.34 6.56 -2.37
C LYS A 10 -1.06 5.29 -3.16
N GLN A 11 -0.45 5.48 -4.31
CA GLN A 11 -0.01 4.37 -5.16
C GLN A 11 1.34 3.85 -4.68
N LEU A 12 1.39 2.56 -4.40
CA LEU A 12 2.59 1.89 -3.90
C LEU A 12 2.90 0.68 -4.77
N ARG A 13 4.19 0.49 -5.07
CA ARG A 13 4.70 -0.73 -5.67
C ARG A 13 4.86 -1.78 -4.57
N VAL A 14 4.20 -2.90 -4.75
CA VAL A 14 4.22 -4.03 -3.80
C VAL A 14 4.78 -5.28 -4.46
N GLU A 15 5.48 -6.07 -3.68
CA GLU A 15 6.07 -7.36 -4.08
C GLU A 15 5.78 -8.39 -2.99
N LEU A 16 5.79 -9.67 -3.35
CA LEU A 16 5.46 -10.73 -2.40
C LEU A 16 6.51 -10.81 -1.29
N GLY A 17 6.07 -10.71 -0.03
CA GLY A 17 6.94 -10.72 1.15
C GLY A 17 7.60 -9.37 1.48
N LEU A 18 7.26 -8.29 0.76
CA LEU A 18 7.78 -6.96 1.05
C LEU A 18 7.05 -6.31 2.24
N GLU A 19 7.81 -5.80 3.20
CA GLU A 19 7.29 -4.97 4.29
C GLU A 19 7.28 -3.50 3.86
N LEU A 20 6.13 -2.83 4.02
CA LEU A 20 5.95 -1.43 3.64
C LEU A 20 5.26 -0.65 4.76
N GLU A 21 5.70 0.59 4.96
CA GLU A 21 4.99 1.54 5.81
C GLU A 21 3.91 2.26 4.99
N VAL A 22 2.66 2.09 5.42
CA VAL A 22 1.47 2.67 4.77
C VAL A 22 0.76 3.63 5.72
N PRO A 23 -0.12 4.51 5.20
CA PRO A 23 -1.04 5.26 6.05
C PRO A 23 -1.80 4.34 7.01
N ARG A 24 -2.18 4.86 8.18
CA ARG A 24 -2.81 4.04 9.21
C ARG A 24 -4.09 3.38 8.71
N GLN A 25 -4.16 2.06 8.88
CA GLN A 25 -5.34 1.25 8.56
C GLN A 25 -6.21 1.07 9.82
N SER A 26 -7.52 0.88 9.63
CA SER A 26 -8.48 0.72 10.73
C SER A 26 -8.48 -0.67 11.38
N THR A 27 -7.91 -1.66 10.69
CA THR A 27 -7.85 -3.05 11.13
C THR A 27 -6.77 -3.25 12.22
N GLU A 28 -6.99 -4.20 13.14
CA GLU A 28 -6.06 -4.50 14.23
C GLU A 28 -4.75 -5.16 13.76
N GLU A 29 -3.72 -5.14 14.61
CA GLU A 29 -2.44 -5.83 14.36
C GLU A 29 -2.64 -7.35 14.34
N GLY A 30 -1.95 -8.04 13.44
CA GLY A 30 -2.06 -9.48 13.22
C GLY A 30 -3.19 -9.90 12.28
N ASN A 31 -4.12 -9.00 11.96
CA ASN A 31 -5.21 -9.30 11.02
C ASN A 31 -4.82 -9.07 9.56
N SER A 32 -5.46 -9.82 8.67
CA SER A 32 -5.32 -9.69 7.22
C SER A 32 -6.20 -8.55 6.66
N VAL A 33 -5.69 -7.84 5.67
CA VAL A 33 -6.39 -6.82 4.89
C VAL A 33 -6.23 -7.15 3.42
N SER A 34 -7.35 -7.11 2.70
CA SER A 34 -7.41 -7.40 1.27
C SER A 34 -7.61 -6.11 0.48
N TYR A 35 -6.79 -5.92 -0.55
CA TYR A 35 -6.85 -4.77 -1.45
C TYR A 35 -7.28 -5.22 -2.85
N ASN A 36 -8.34 -4.59 -3.35
CA ASN A 36 -8.92 -4.87 -4.68
C ASN A 36 -8.53 -3.79 -5.71
N ASP A 37 -8.10 -2.61 -5.25
CA ASP A 37 -7.77 -1.47 -6.10
C ASP A 37 -6.34 -1.58 -6.64
N ILE A 38 -6.17 -2.49 -7.60
CA ILE A 38 -4.89 -2.80 -8.24
C ILE A 38 -4.86 -2.13 -9.60
N LEU A 39 -3.89 -1.23 -9.80
CA LEU A 39 -3.76 -0.43 -11.01
C LEU A 39 -2.94 -1.16 -12.08
N LEU A 40 -1.94 -1.93 -11.64
CA LEU A 40 -1.03 -2.67 -12.51
C LEU A 40 -0.58 -3.94 -11.81
N TYR A 41 -0.47 -5.02 -12.57
CA TYR A 41 0.10 -6.28 -12.12
C TYR A 41 1.09 -6.82 -13.17
N ASP A 42 2.31 -7.11 -12.75
CA ASP A 42 3.35 -7.73 -13.58
C ASP A 42 3.66 -9.13 -13.06
N ASP A 43 3.32 -10.14 -13.87
CA ASP A 43 3.56 -11.56 -13.58
C ASP A 43 5.00 -12.02 -13.95
N GLY A 44 5.83 -11.11 -14.48
CA GLY A 44 7.18 -11.37 -14.97
C GLY A 44 7.27 -11.84 -16.44
N LYS A 45 6.13 -12.05 -17.10
CA LYS A 45 6.02 -12.38 -18.53
C LYS A 45 5.20 -11.34 -19.29
N LYS A 46 4.15 -10.82 -18.66
CA LYS A 46 3.21 -9.84 -19.20
C LYS A 46 2.85 -8.83 -18.12
N VAL A 47 2.76 -7.58 -18.54
CA VAL A 47 2.28 -6.49 -17.70
C VAL A 47 0.80 -6.28 -17.99
N HIS A 48 -0.02 -6.45 -16.97
CA HIS A 48 -1.45 -6.18 -16.99
C HIS A 48 -1.69 -4.77 -16.44
N VAL A 49 -2.12 -3.86 -17.32
CA VAL A 49 -2.44 -2.47 -16.96
C VAL A 49 -3.96 -2.33 -16.90
N GLY A 50 -4.47 -1.83 -15.76
CA GLY A 50 -5.89 -1.63 -15.53
C GLY A 50 -6.43 -0.38 -16.24
N THR A 51 -7.73 -0.35 -16.47
CA THR A 51 -8.47 0.83 -16.95
C THR A 51 -9.80 0.97 -16.18
N PRO A 52 -9.82 1.56 -14.98
CA PRO A 52 -8.72 2.10 -14.16
C PRO A 52 -8.03 1.06 -13.25
N THR A 53 -8.70 -0.05 -12.94
CA THR A 53 -8.15 -1.15 -12.13
C THR A 53 -8.11 -2.46 -12.93
N VAL A 54 -7.28 -3.40 -12.50
CA VAL A 54 -7.17 -4.75 -13.05
C VAL A 54 -8.22 -5.64 -12.37
N ASN A 55 -9.21 -6.11 -13.13
CA ASN A 55 -10.27 -6.96 -12.57
C ASN A 55 -9.74 -8.36 -12.20
N GLY A 56 -10.24 -8.89 -11.08
CA GLY A 56 -9.98 -10.29 -10.66
C GLY A 56 -8.62 -10.51 -10.00
N VAL A 57 -7.91 -9.45 -9.64
CA VAL A 57 -6.68 -9.51 -8.85
C VAL A 57 -7.00 -9.00 -7.45
N GLN A 58 -6.51 -9.70 -6.44
CA GLN A 58 -6.62 -9.32 -5.03
C GLN A 58 -5.24 -9.48 -4.39
N ILE A 59 -4.88 -8.52 -3.55
CA ILE A 59 -3.64 -8.57 -2.77
C ILE A 59 -4.00 -8.62 -1.30
N ASP A 60 -3.61 -9.71 -0.66
CA ASP A 60 -3.76 -9.90 0.78
C ASP A 60 -2.45 -9.52 1.48
N ALA A 61 -2.57 -8.70 2.52
CA ALA A 61 -1.47 -8.28 3.38
C ALA A 61 -1.85 -8.47 4.85
N THR A 62 -0.85 -8.62 5.72
CA THR A 62 -1.05 -8.69 7.17
C THR A 62 -0.52 -7.44 7.83
N ILE A 63 -1.28 -6.88 8.77
CA ILE A 63 -0.80 -5.74 9.56
C ILE A 63 0.17 -6.25 10.62
N LEU A 64 1.45 -5.93 10.47
CA LEU A 64 2.48 -6.33 11.45
C LEU A 64 2.44 -5.48 12.72
N ARG A 65 2.33 -4.15 12.59
CA ARG A 65 2.19 -3.23 13.72
C ARG A 65 1.60 -1.90 13.30
N HIS A 66 1.05 -1.18 14.27
CA HIS A 66 0.71 0.23 14.16
C HIS A 66 1.72 1.10 14.90
N GLY A 67 2.37 2.00 14.17
CA GLY A 67 3.39 2.88 14.70
C GLY A 67 3.07 4.37 14.52
N ARG A 68 3.87 5.21 15.16
CA ARG A 68 3.99 6.62 14.83
C ARG A 68 5.39 6.87 14.28
N GLY A 69 5.46 7.63 13.19
CA GLY A 69 6.73 8.09 12.66
C GLY A 69 7.46 9.04 13.63
N LYS A 70 8.68 9.40 13.26
CA LYS A 70 9.50 10.34 14.05
C LYS A 70 8.77 11.68 14.23
N LYS A 71 8.87 12.26 15.43
CA LYS A 71 8.30 13.57 15.73
C LYS A 71 8.96 14.63 14.84
N VAL A 72 8.13 15.34 14.06
CA VAL A 72 8.57 16.49 13.24
C VAL A 72 8.28 17.77 14.02
N VAL A 73 9.30 18.59 14.26
CA VAL A 73 9.17 19.88 14.95
C VAL A 73 8.94 20.96 13.90
N VAL A 74 7.74 21.57 13.89
CA VAL A 74 7.40 22.68 13.00
C VAL A 74 7.50 23.99 13.78
N PHE A 75 8.63 24.68 13.66
CA PHE A 75 8.83 25.99 14.28
C PHE A 75 8.53 27.11 13.27
N LYS A 76 7.67 28.06 13.65
CA LYS A 76 7.34 29.25 12.85
C LYS A 76 7.61 30.49 13.70
N LYS A 77 8.38 31.44 13.16
CA LYS A 77 8.67 32.75 13.78
C LYS A 77 8.39 33.86 12.78
N LYS A 78 7.49 34.78 13.12
CA LYS A 78 7.35 36.08 12.44
C LYS A 78 8.01 37.15 13.33
N ARG A 79 8.76 38.07 12.73
CA ARG A 79 9.43 39.17 13.42
C ARG A 79 8.42 40.23 13.84
#